data_AF-A0A2A5DXI5-F1
#
_entry.id   AF-A0A2A5DXI5-F1
#
_cell.length_a   1.000
_cell.length_b   1.000
_cell.length_c   1.000
_cell.angle_alpha   90.00
_cell.angle_beta   90.00
_cell.angle_gamma   90.00
#
_symmetry.space_group_name_H-M   'P 1'
#
loop_
_entity.id
_entity.type
_entity.pdbx_description
1 polymer ?
#
loop_
_entity_poly.entity_id
_entity_poly.type
_entity_poly.pdbx_seq_one_letter_code
_entity_poly.pdbx_strand_id
1 'polypeptide(L)' 'MIATCFAGSINLNAEMVRRGWALAYRRYSKDYVVEEIEAQEAKLGIWAGDFELPWKWRRARTVINKGG' A
#
# COMPACT_ATOMS: atom_id res chain seq x y z
N MET A 1 13.41 -4.42 -9.73
CA MET A 1 13.22 -5.74 -9.10
C MET A 1 12.14 -5.62 -8.03
N ILE A 2 11.36 -6.67 -7.81
CA ILE A 2 10.36 -6.76 -6.73
C ILE A 2 10.80 -7.92 -5.83
N ALA A 3 10.71 -7.76 -4.52
CA ALA A 3 11.11 -8.76 -3.55
C ALA A 3 10.13 -8.79 -2.36
N THR A 4 10.03 -9.95 -1.73
CA THR A 4 9.37 -10.14 -0.43
C THR A 4 10.45 -10.29 0.63
N CYS A 5 10.37 -9.49 1.68
CA CYS A 5 11.36 -9.44 2.74
C CYS A 5 10.86 -10.16 4.00
N PHE A 6 11.76 -10.90 4.65
CA PHE A 6 11.43 -11.66 5.86
C PHE A 6 12.35 -11.28 7.01
N ALA A 7 11.80 -11.26 8.22
CA ALA A 7 12.54 -11.26 9.48
C ALA A 7 12.23 -12.57 10.22
N GLY A 8 13.11 -13.57 10.08
CA GLY A 8 12.79 -14.94 10.48
C GLY A 8 11.62 -15.48 9.67
N SER A 9 10.55 -15.90 10.33
CA SER A 9 9.31 -16.37 9.70
C SER A 9 8.32 -15.25 9.35
N ILE A 10 8.61 -14.00 9.72
CA ILE A 10 7.69 -12.88 9.53
C ILE A 10 7.89 -12.29 8.13
N ASN A 11 6.85 -12.33 7.30
CA ASN A 11 6.79 -11.57 6.06
C ASN A 11 6.58 -10.08 6.40
N LEU A 12 7.63 -9.27 6.24
CA LEU A 12 7.60 -7.85 6.58
C LEU A 12 6.65 -7.07 5.69
N ASN A 13 6.56 -7.42 4.41
CA ASN A 13 5.64 -6.76 3.47
C ASN A 13 4.19 -6.96 3.91
N ALA A 14 3.82 -8.18 4.30
CA ALA A 14 2.49 -8.49 4.81
C ALA A 14 2.21 -7.74 6.13
N GLU A 15 3.16 -7.74 7.05
CA GLU A 15 2.99 -7.11 8.36
C GLU A 15 2.84 -5.59 8.28
N MET A 16 3.56 -4.93 7.35
CA MET A 16 3.39 -3.51 7.08
C MET A 16 1.97 -3.19 6.61
N VAL A 17 1.39 -4.03 5.73
CA VAL A 17 0.04 -3.82 5.23
C VAL A 17 -0.99 -4.11 6.34
N ARG A 18 -0.83 -5.21 7.07
CA ARG A 18 -1.71 -5.60 8.19
C ARG A 18 -1.79 -4.53 9.28
N ARG A 19 -0.69 -3.84 9.57
CA ARG A 19 -0.66 -2.73 10.55
C ARG A 19 -1.18 -1.40 9.99
N GLY A 20 -1.57 -1.34 8.72
CA GLY A 20 -2.00 -0.12 8.06
C GLY A 20 -0.86 0.87 7.79
N TRP A 21 0.38 0.40 7.68
CA TRP A 21 1.54 1.26 7.36
C TRP A 21 1.81 1.34 5.85
N ALA A 22 1.27 0.39 5.08
CA ALA A 22 1.44 0.32 3.64
C ALA A 22 0.15 -0.14 2.95
N LEU A 23 0.08 0.12 1.65
CA LEU A 23 -1.01 -0.31 0.78
C LEU A 23 -0.60 -1.53 -0.04
N ALA A 24 -1.56 -2.42 -0.30
CA ALA A 24 -1.35 -3.55 -1.18
C ALA A 24 -1.23 -3.05 -2.63
N TYR A 25 -0.03 -3.18 -3.21
CA TYR A 25 0.16 -2.68 -4.57
C TYR A 25 -0.30 -3.70 -5.62
N ARG A 26 -1.61 -3.67 -5.90
CA ARG A 26 -2.34 -4.61 -6.79
C ARG A 26 -1.82 -4.68 -8.22
N ARG A 27 -0.99 -3.73 -8.66
CA ARG A 27 -0.34 -3.77 -9.98
C ARG A 27 0.68 -4.92 -10.08
N TYR A 28 1.27 -5.33 -8.96
CA TYR A 28 2.34 -6.32 -8.94
C TYR A 28 1.95 -7.62 -8.27
N SER A 29 1.13 -7.59 -7.22
CA SER A 29 0.63 -8.79 -6.57
C SER A 29 -0.69 -8.53 -5.84
N LYS A 30 -1.47 -9.59 -5.61
CA LYS A 30 -2.67 -9.60 -4.77
C LYS A 30 -2.42 -10.18 -3.37
N ASP A 31 -1.20 -10.61 -3.07
CA ASP A 31 -0.86 -11.38 -1.86
C ASP A 31 -1.19 -10.67 -0.54
N TYR A 32 -1.32 -9.33 -0.54
CA TYR A 32 -1.54 -8.53 0.66
C TYR A 32 -2.90 -7.84 0.71
N VAL A 33 -3.83 -8.20 -0.18
CA VAL A 33 -5.14 -7.54 -0.29
C VAL A 33 -6.01 -7.80 0.93
N VAL A 34 -5.94 -9.00 1.51
CA VAL A 34 -6.72 -9.35 2.70
C VAL A 34 -6.26 -8.51 3.88
N GLU A 35 -4.95 -8.41 4.12
CA GLU A 35 -4.36 -7.60 5.17
C GLU A 35 -4.70 -6.11 5.01
N GLU A 36 -4.79 -5.61 3.77
CA GLU A 36 -5.18 -4.22 3.50
C GLU A 36 -6.64 -3.97 3.88
N ILE A 37 -7.53 -4.92 3.54
CA ILE A 37 -8.96 -4.84 3.89
C ILE A 37 -9.13 -4.87 5.41
N GLU A 38 -8.46 -5.80 6.09
CA GLU A 38 -8.49 -5.91 7.56
C GLU A 38 -8.01 -4.60 8.23
N ALA A 39 -6.90 -4.03 7.76
CA ALA A 39 -6.37 -2.77 8.28
C ALA A 39 -7.32 -1.59 8.02
N GLN A 40 -7.97 -1.57 6.87
CA GLN A 40 -8.95 -0.54 6.51
C GLN A 40 -10.20 -0.61 7.40
N GLU A 41 -10.78 -1.81 7.57
CA GLU A 41 -11.97 -2.04 8.39
C GLU A 41 -11.69 -1.70 9.86
N ALA A 42 -10.50 -2.06 10.36
CA ALA A 42 -10.06 -1.75 11.72
C ALA A 42 -9.54 -0.30 11.89
N LYS A 43 -9.50 0.51 10.84
CA LYS A 43 -8.98 1.89 10.84
C LYS A 43 -7.56 2.00 11.41
N LEU A 44 -6.67 1.08 11.03
CA LEU A 44 -5.30 1.03 11.52
C LEU A 44 -4.37 1.94 10.70
N GLY A 45 -3.36 2.51 11.37
CA GLY A 45 -2.29 3.27 10.72
C GLY A 45 -2.84 4.42 9.87
N ILE A 46 -2.49 4.44 8.58
CA ILE A 46 -2.95 5.47 7.65
C ILE A 46 -4.46 5.47 7.44
N TRP A 47 -5.14 4.35 7.71
CA TRP A 47 -6.60 4.22 7.57
C TRP A 47 -7.39 4.87 8.72
N ALA A 48 -6.72 5.36 9.77
CA ALA A 48 -7.37 6.11 10.85
C ALA A 48 -7.84 7.50 10.41
N GLY A 49 -7.31 8.01 9.29
CA GLY A 49 -7.66 9.32 8.73
C GLY A 49 -7.84 9.27 7.21
N ASP A 50 -8.07 10.44 6.63
CA ASP A 50 -8.19 10.58 5.19
C ASP A 50 -6.81 10.72 4.53
N PHE A 51 -6.61 10.03 3.41
CA PHE A 51 -5.40 10.14 2.62
C PHE A 51 -5.67 9.86 1.14
N GLU A 52 -4.80 10.35 0.27
CA GLU A 52 -4.86 10.03 -1.16
C GLU A 52 -4.02 8.78 -1.47
N LEU A 53 -4.60 7.85 -2.23
CA LEU A 53 -3.87 6.67 -2.70
C LEU A 53 -2.63 7.09 -3.53
N PRO A 54 -1.43 6.57 -3.23
CA PRO A 54 -0.18 7.01 -3.87
C PRO A 54 -0.18 6.92 -5.39
N TRP A 55 -0.88 5.96 -5.98
CA TRP A 55 -1.00 5.87 -7.44
C TRP A 55 -1.95 6.89 -8.04
N LYS A 56 -2.99 7.36 -7.31
CA LYS A 56 -3.81 8.49 -7.74
C LYS A 56 -2.96 9.75 -7.77
N TRP A 57 -2.25 10.03 -6.68
CA TRP A 57 -1.33 11.16 -6.57
C TRP A 57 -0.25 11.16 -7.67
N ARG A 58 0.43 10.02 -7.89
CA ARG A 58 1.46 9.89 -8.94
C ARG A 58 0.89 10.19 -10.33
N ARG A 59 -0.30 9.66 -10.66
CA ARG A 59 -0.93 9.90 -11.97
C ARG A 59 -1.25 11.37 -12.17
N ALA A 60 -1.84 12.04 -11.18
CA ALA A 60 -2.16 13.47 -11.28
C ALA A 60 -0.92 14.30 -11.64
N ARG A 61 0.23 14.01 -11.02
CA ARG A 61 1.46 14.77 -11.26
C ARG A 61 2.18 14.43 -12.55
N THR A 62 2.07 13.19 -13.03
CA THR A 62 2.57 12.81 -14.36
C THR A 62 1.78 13.49 -15.48
N VAL A 63 0.48 13.74 -15.29
CA VAL A 63 -0.33 14.48 -16.27
C VAL A 63 0.06 15.96 -16.32
N ILE A 64 0.26 16.59 -15.16
CA ILE A 64 0.68 18.02 -15.09
C ILE A 64 2.02 18.25 -15.81
N ASN A 65 2.99 17.34 -15.68
CA ASN A 65 4.32 17.50 -16.31
C ASN A 65 4.37 17.16 -17.81
N LYS A 66 3.26 16.73 -18.44
CA LYS A 66 3.22 16.40 -19.88
C LYS A 66 2.52 17.44 -20.74
N GLY A 67 2.09 18.56 -20.17
CA GLY A 67 1.44 19.67 -20.87
C GLY A 67 2.30 20.92 -20.96
N GLY A 68 3.59 20.78 -21.30
CA GLY A 68 4.51 21.88 -21.58
C GLY A 68 5.05 21.76 -23.00
#